data_AF-A0A6N9HRR5-F1
#
_entry.id   AF-A0A6N9HRR5-F1
#
_cell.length_a   1.000
_cell.length_b   1.000
_cell.length_c   1.000
_cell.angle_alpha   90.00
_cell.angle_beta   90.00
_cell.angle_gamma   90.00
#
_symmetry.space_group_name_H-M   'P 1'
#
loop_
_entity.id
_entity.type
_entity.pdbx_description
1 polymer ?
#
loop_
_entity_poly.entity_id
_entity_poly.type
_entity_poly.pdbx_seq_one_letter_code
_entity_poly.pdbx_strand_id
1 'polypeptide(L)'
;MQTKYIWPAIALALSACSTTTGNGLRFLVGEGATPRYETAAPQLEQLAKEWARVAAPGVLVVGDVGAMNALDGAQLRALHQAYARGGNADDFAARMGGLTSIETFGMAGLVKLERPAAVRLADVGAVGFVSKAGELFGATGDLVAARSDADGLLVLEKVLCKGSAPDFKACAARYVRGHFDPAGAELDGNLQPKRGGHRIDPASYASLPQGGAQ
;
A
#
# COMPACT_ATOMS: atom_id res chain seq x y z
N MET A 1 -33.11 2.35 66.82
CA MET A 1 -32.93 1.82 65.45
C MET A 1 -31.96 2.73 64.72
N GLN A 2 -30.70 2.33 64.58
CA GLN A 2 -29.68 3.05 63.80
C GLN A 2 -29.04 2.04 62.85
N THR A 3 -29.22 2.23 61.56
CA THR A 3 -28.74 1.33 60.51
C THR A 3 -27.40 1.86 59.99
N LYS A 4 -26.31 1.14 60.26
CA LYS A 4 -24.98 1.40 59.71
C LYS A 4 -24.90 0.88 58.27
N TYR A 5 -24.55 1.74 57.32
CA TYR A 5 -24.18 1.34 55.96
C TYR A 5 -22.66 1.18 55.87
N ILE A 6 -22.21 -0.02 55.50
CA ILE A 6 -20.81 -0.35 55.21
C ILE A 6 -20.70 -0.54 53.69
N TRP A 7 -19.84 0.24 53.04
CA TRP A 7 -19.48 0.08 51.63
C TRP A 7 -18.31 -0.93 51.51
N PRO A 8 -18.35 -1.89 50.57
CA PRO A 8 -17.15 -2.61 50.18
C PRO A 8 -16.49 -1.94 48.96
N ALA A 9 -15.25 -1.48 49.13
CA ALA A 9 -14.35 -1.17 48.02
C ALA A 9 -13.74 -2.48 47.52
N ILE A 10 -14.09 -2.90 46.30
CA ILE A 10 -13.45 -4.02 45.62
C ILE A 10 -12.34 -3.46 44.74
N ALA A 11 -11.09 -3.66 45.18
CA ALA A 11 -9.90 -3.48 44.36
C ALA A 11 -9.73 -4.70 43.45
N LEU A 12 -9.85 -4.52 42.14
CA LEU A 12 -9.46 -5.52 41.15
C LEU A 12 -8.04 -5.21 40.67
N ALA A 13 -7.07 -5.89 41.28
CA ALA A 13 -5.74 -6.06 40.71
C ALA A 13 -5.84 -7.13 39.60
N LEU A 14 -5.79 -6.72 38.35
CA LEU A 14 -5.56 -7.63 37.22
C LEU A 14 -4.07 -7.65 36.92
N SER A 15 -3.39 -8.65 37.48
CA SER A 15 -2.08 -9.11 37.05
C SER A 15 -2.19 -9.68 35.63
N ALA A 16 -1.73 -8.90 34.64
CA ALA A 16 -1.58 -9.38 33.26
C ALA A 16 -0.32 -10.25 33.14
N CYS A 17 -0.49 -11.56 33.32
CA CYS A 17 0.36 -12.56 32.70
C CYS A 17 -0.41 -13.16 31.52
N SER A 18 -0.06 -12.78 30.30
CA SER A 18 -0.45 -13.48 29.09
C SER A 18 0.74 -13.47 28.13
N THR A 19 1.53 -14.54 28.19
CA THR A 19 2.47 -14.94 27.15
C THR A 19 1.66 -15.50 25.98
N THR A 20 1.54 -14.74 24.89
CA THR A 20 1.05 -15.26 23.60
C THR A 20 2.24 -15.44 22.67
N THR A 21 2.76 -16.66 22.63
CA THR A 21 3.58 -17.21 21.56
C THR A 21 2.69 -17.49 20.34
N GLY A 22 3.15 -17.09 19.15
CA GLY A 22 2.77 -17.71 17.88
C GLY A 22 1.89 -16.88 16.94
N ASN A 23 2.55 -16.21 15.98
CA ASN A 23 2.03 -15.77 14.67
C ASN A 23 0.65 -15.10 14.63
N GLY A 24 0.61 -13.80 14.95
CA GLY A 24 -0.55 -12.93 14.72
C GLY A 24 -0.15 -11.68 13.94
N LEU A 25 -0.98 -11.34 12.96
CA LEU A 25 -0.97 -10.08 12.19
C LEU A 25 -0.71 -8.86 13.09
N ARG A 26 0.28 -8.04 12.72
CA ARG A 26 0.52 -6.75 13.37
C ARG A 26 -0.49 -5.72 12.90
N PHE A 27 -1.59 -5.57 13.63
CA PHE A 27 -2.35 -4.32 13.64
C PHE A 27 -1.63 -3.35 14.59
N LEU A 28 -0.93 -2.35 14.02
CA LEU A 28 -0.39 -1.25 14.80
C LEU A 28 -1.50 -0.22 15.00
N VAL A 29 -2.26 -0.36 16.09
CA VAL A 29 -2.96 0.76 16.73
C VAL A 29 -2.26 0.98 18.06
N GLY A 30 -1.51 2.08 18.17
CA GLY A 30 -0.82 2.48 19.38
C GLY A 30 -0.88 3.99 19.54
N GLU A 31 -1.66 4.44 20.53
CA GLU A 31 -1.67 5.81 21.03
C GLU A 31 -0.26 6.25 21.48
N GLY A 32 0.14 7.46 21.11
CA GLY A 32 1.11 8.24 21.89
C GLY A 32 2.60 8.11 21.56
N ALA A 33 3.00 7.66 20.36
CA ALA A 33 4.40 7.77 19.93
C ALA A 33 4.63 9.01 19.06
N THR A 34 5.46 9.94 19.53
CA THR A 34 6.00 11.01 18.68
C THR A 34 6.76 10.38 17.50
N PRO A 35 6.53 10.84 16.25
CA PRO A 35 7.15 10.21 15.09
C PRO A 35 8.66 10.45 15.11
N ARG A 36 9.44 9.38 15.30
CA ARG A 36 10.88 9.37 15.03
C ARG A 36 11.09 9.42 13.51
N TYR A 37 11.58 10.56 13.03
CA TYR A 37 11.81 10.89 11.62
C TYR A 37 13.13 10.35 11.04
N GLU A 38 13.60 9.22 11.54
CA GLU A 38 14.71 8.50 10.91
C GLU A 38 14.20 7.13 10.49
N THR A 39 14.28 6.90 9.17
CA THR A 39 14.15 5.61 8.48
C THR A 39 12.77 5.18 7.93
N ALA A 40 12.05 6.05 7.19
CA ALA A 40 10.94 5.61 6.33
C ALA A 40 11.39 4.72 5.14
N ALA A 41 12.64 4.91 4.69
CA ALA A 41 13.26 4.15 3.60
C ALA A 41 13.31 2.62 3.84
N PRO A 42 13.89 2.13 4.95
CA PRO A 42 13.95 0.69 5.20
C PRO A 42 12.57 0.07 5.46
N GLN A 43 11.56 0.85 5.86
CA GLN A 43 10.20 0.34 6.02
C GLN A 43 9.57 0.04 4.65
N LEU A 44 9.64 0.96 3.68
CA LEU A 44 9.11 0.72 2.33
C LEU A 44 9.88 -0.41 1.62
N GLU A 45 11.20 -0.48 1.80
CA GLU A 45 12.00 -1.59 1.25
C GLU A 45 11.60 -2.94 1.85
N GLN A 46 11.35 -3.01 3.15
CA GLN A 46 10.91 -4.24 3.81
C GLN A 46 9.52 -4.66 3.32
N LEU A 47 8.58 -3.72 3.23
CA LEU A 47 7.25 -3.98 2.68
C LEU A 47 7.33 -4.44 1.22
N ALA A 48 8.24 -3.88 0.42
CA ALA A 48 8.42 -4.27 -0.99
C ALA A 48 8.88 -5.72 -1.10
N LYS A 49 9.82 -6.13 -0.24
CA LYS A 49 10.29 -7.51 -0.14
C LYS A 49 9.18 -8.46 0.31
N GLU A 50 8.38 -8.05 1.29
CA GLU A 50 7.25 -8.86 1.78
C GLU A 50 6.16 -9.01 0.71
N TRP A 51 5.83 -7.92 0.01
CA TRP A 51 4.88 -7.93 -1.09
C TRP A 51 5.33 -8.86 -2.22
N ALA A 52 6.58 -8.75 -2.68
CA ALA A 52 7.11 -9.57 -3.77
C ALA A 52 7.05 -11.09 -3.49
N ARG A 53 7.05 -11.49 -2.21
CA ARG A 53 6.92 -12.90 -1.81
C ARG A 53 5.50 -13.44 -1.96
N VAL A 54 4.49 -12.60 -1.83
CA VAL A 54 3.07 -13.01 -1.80
C VAL A 54 2.33 -12.64 -3.08
N ALA A 55 2.78 -11.61 -3.80
CA ALA A 55 2.16 -11.15 -5.02
C ALA A 55 2.47 -12.10 -6.17
N ALA A 56 1.42 -12.60 -6.82
CA ALA A 56 1.57 -13.27 -8.10
C ALA A 56 2.09 -12.27 -9.16
N PRO A 57 2.77 -12.75 -10.23
CA PRO A 57 3.13 -11.91 -11.36
C PRO A 57 1.91 -11.27 -12.03
N GLY A 58 2.03 -10.01 -12.44
CA GLY A 58 0.99 -9.30 -13.19
C GLY A 58 -0.18 -8.77 -12.35
N VAL A 59 -0.15 -8.91 -11.02
CA VAL A 59 -1.12 -8.27 -10.11
C VAL A 59 -1.09 -6.76 -10.33
N LEU A 60 -2.28 -6.19 -10.47
CA LEU A 60 -2.49 -4.77 -10.71
C LEU A 60 -2.86 -4.07 -9.42
N VAL A 61 -2.35 -2.86 -9.25
CA VAL A 61 -2.72 -1.97 -8.15
C VAL A 61 -3.05 -0.61 -8.70
N VAL A 62 -4.25 -0.12 -8.37
CA VAL A 62 -4.71 1.22 -8.72
C VAL A 62 -4.93 2.00 -7.43
N GLY A 63 -4.28 3.14 -7.27
CA GLY A 63 -4.31 3.91 -6.04
C GLY A 63 -3.62 5.25 -6.16
N ASP A 64 -3.70 6.06 -5.13
CA ASP A 64 -3.05 7.36 -5.10
C ASP A 64 -1.60 7.20 -4.62
N VAL A 65 -0.66 7.91 -5.26
CA VAL A 65 0.76 7.79 -4.93
C VAL A 65 1.12 8.62 -3.70
N GLY A 66 1.91 8.03 -2.80
CA GLY A 66 2.47 8.69 -1.62
C GLY A 66 3.76 9.44 -1.93
N ALA A 67 4.53 9.76 -0.89
CA ALA A 67 5.84 10.38 -1.09
C ALA A 67 6.81 9.41 -1.77
N MET A 68 7.71 9.95 -2.58
CA MET A 68 8.81 9.17 -3.13
C MET A 68 9.98 9.13 -2.14
N ASN A 69 10.54 7.94 -1.98
CA ASN A 69 11.82 7.72 -1.37
C ASN A 69 12.83 7.33 -2.45
N ALA A 70 13.67 8.30 -2.86
CA ALA A 70 14.77 8.04 -3.77
C ALA A 70 15.77 7.07 -3.14
N LEU A 71 16.23 6.10 -3.93
CA LEU A 71 17.22 5.11 -3.50
C LEU A 71 18.49 5.28 -4.33
N ASP A 72 19.65 5.15 -3.68
CA ASP A 72 20.91 5.12 -4.39
C ASP A 72 21.16 3.76 -5.07
N GLY A 73 22.22 3.68 -5.89
CA GLY A 73 22.55 2.46 -6.63
C GLY A 73 22.92 1.26 -5.75
N ALA A 74 23.41 1.47 -4.52
CA ALA A 74 23.68 0.37 -3.59
C ALA A 74 22.36 -0.17 -3.01
N GLN A 75 21.45 0.72 -2.62
CA GLN A 75 20.12 0.37 -2.12
C GLN A 75 19.26 -0.33 -3.18
N LEU A 76 19.29 0.14 -4.43
CA LEU A 76 18.56 -0.49 -5.53
C LEU A 76 19.07 -1.91 -5.83
N ARG A 77 20.39 -2.12 -5.78
CA ARG A 77 20.97 -3.46 -5.93
C ARG A 77 20.60 -4.38 -4.78
N ALA A 78 20.65 -3.88 -3.55
CA ALA A 78 20.24 -4.63 -2.36
C ALA A 78 18.74 -4.99 -2.39
N LEU A 79 17.89 -4.07 -2.87
CA LEU A 79 16.47 -4.34 -3.11
C LEU A 79 16.32 -5.48 -4.11
N HIS A 80 16.93 -5.36 -5.30
CA HIS A 80 16.86 -6.39 -6.35
C HIS A 80 17.30 -7.77 -5.86
N GLN A 81 18.47 -7.85 -5.20
CA GLN A 81 18.98 -9.11 -4.64
C GLN A 81 18.03 -9.75 -3.62
N ALA A 82 17.20 -8.97 -2.94
CA ALA A 82 16.30 -9.46 -1.91
C ALA A 82 14.98 -10.03 -2.45
N TYR A 83 14.58 -9.69 -3.68
CA TYR A 83 13.29 -10.12 -4.25
C TYR A 83 13.41 -10.89 -5.57
N ALA A 84 14.40 -10.56 -6.40
CA ALA A 84 14.50 -11.08 -7.75
C ALA A 84 14.91 -12.56 -7.75
N ARG A 85 14.31 -13.35 -8.64
CA ARG A 85 14.66 -14.77 -8.85
C ARG A 85 15.68 -14.93 -9.99
N GLY A 86 15.99 -13.85 -10.70
CA GLY A 86 17.00 -13.76 -11.75
C GLY A 86 17.22 -12.32 -12.20
N GLY A 87 18.04 -12.12 -13.23
CA GLY A 87 18.31 -10.78 -13.78
C GLY A 87 19.53 -10.07 -13.17
N ASN A 88 19.89 -8.96 -13.79
CA ASN A 88 21.08 -8.19 -13.45
C ASN A 88 20.72 -7.01 -12.53
N ALA A 89 21.31 -7.00 -11.32
CA ALA A 89 21.08 -5.97 -10.33
C ALA A 89 21.59 -4.58 -10.76
N ASP A 90 22.66 -4.51 -11.56
CA ASP A 90 23.18 -3.24 -12.08
C ASP A 90 22.22 -2.64 -13.12
N ASP A 91 21.63 -3.47 -14.00
CA ASP A 91 20.62 -3.03 -14.97
C ASP A 91 19.35 -2.55 -14.27
N PHE A 92 18.94 -3.23 -13.20
CA PHE A 92 17.84 -2.78 -12.35
C PHE A 92 18.15 -1.41 -11.71
N ALA A 93 19.33 -1.27 -11.09
CA ALA A 93 19.72 -0.02 -10.43
C ALA A 93 19.88 1.14 -11.40
N ALA A 94 20.25 0.89 -12.66
CA ALA A 94 20.31 1.91 -13.70
C ALA A 94 18.93 2.40 -14.16
N ARG A 95 17.87 1.58 -13.98
CA ARG A 95 16.51 1.86 -14.49
C ARG A 95 15.54 2.36 -13.44
N MET A 96 15.82 2.15 -12.17
CA MET A 96 14.92 2.49 -11.07
C MET A 96 15.38 3.77 -10.35
N GLY A 97 14.43 4.59 -9.91
CA GLY A 97 14.69 5.84 -9.19
C GLY A 97 14.44 5.74 -7.69
N GLY A 98 13.65 4.76 -7.25
CA GLY A 98 13.34 4.56 -5.84
C GLY A 98 12.02 3.84 -5.60
N LEU A 99 11.49 4.01 -4.39
CA LEU A 99 10.22 3.44 -3.94
C LEU A 99 9.21 4.54 -3.59
N THR A 100 7.94 4.23 -3.70
CA THR A 100 6.83 5.04 -3.20
C THR A 100 5.76 4.12 -2.60
N SER A 101 4.80 4.67 -1.87
CA SER A 101 3.58 3.97 -1.48
C SER A 101 2.48 4.22 -2.52
N ILE A 102 1.64 3.22 -2.76
CA ILE A 102 0.37 3.36 -3.46
C ILE A 102 -0.72 3.07 -2.44
N GLU A 103 -1.53 4.09 -2.21
CA GLU A 103 -2.61 4.07 -1.24
C GLU A 103 -3.89 3.60 -1.92
N THR A 104 -4.46 2.52 -1.39
CA THR A 104 -5.76 2.02 -1.79
C THR A 104 -6.71 2.08 -0.60
N PHE A 105 -8.01 2.26 -0.88
CA PHE A 105 -9.04 2.26 0.14
C PHE A 105 -9.69 0.87 0.20
N GLY A 106 -9.58 0.21 1.34
CA GLY A 106 -10.22 -1.06 1.67
C GLY A 106 -11.71 -0.92 2.02
N MET A 107 -12.27 -1.93 2.68
CA MET A 107 -13.71 -2.06 2.94
C MET A 107 -14.36 -0.73 3.40
N ALA A 108 -15.35 -0.28 2.64
CA ALA A 108 -16.14 0.93 2.90
C ALA A 108 -15.32 2.23 3.06
N GLY A 109 -14.09 2.30 2.55
CA GLY A 109 -13.25 3.50 2.65
C GLY A 109 -12.59 3.71 4.02
N LEU A 110 -12.70 2.75 4.94
CA LEU A 110 -12.26 2.91 6.33
C LEU A 110 -10.83 2.43 6.60
N VAL A 111 -10.30 1.57 5.74
CA VAL A 111 -8.94 1.01 5.91
C VAL A 111 -8.06 1.47 4.76
N LYS A 112 -7.05 2.27 5.08
CA LYS A 112 -5.99 2.63 4.15
C LYS A 112 -5.03 1.44 4.01
N LEU A 113 -4.84 0.95 2.79
CA LEU A 113 -3.86 -0.08 2.47
C LEU A 113 -2.76 0.54 1.63
N GLU A 114 -1.53 0.52 2.15
CA GLU A 114 -0.35 1.07 1.49
C GLU A 114 0.45 -0.06 0.87
N ARG A 115 0.67 -0.01 -0.45
CA ARG A 115 1.49 -0.96 -1.19
C ARG A 115 2.74 -0.28 -1.71
N PRO A 116 3.93 -0.77 -1.37
CA PRO A 116 5.16 -0.21 -1.91
C PRO A 116 5.26 -0.53 -3.40
N ALA A 117 5.58 0.48 -4.19
CA ALA A 117 5.82 0.35 -5.62
C ALA A 117 7.16 0.98 -5.98
N ALA A 118 7.91 0.30 -6.83
CA ALA A 118 9.14 0.82 -7.39
C ALA A 118 8.83 1.74 -8.58
N VAL A 119 9.56 2.84 -8.66
CA VAL A 119 9.38 3.86 -9.69
C VAL A 119 10.57 3.81 -10.64
N ARG A 120 10.30 3.74 -11.94
CA ARG A 120 11.36 3.82 -12.96
C ARG A 120 11.95 5.23 -12.95
N LEU A 121 13.26 5.34 -13.10
CA LEU A 121 13.97 6.62 -13.10
C LEU A 121 13.38 7.62 -14.12
N ALA A 122 12.99 7.12 -15.30
CA ALA A 122 12.37 7.90 -16.37
C ALA A 122 11.00 8.50 -15.98
N ASP A 123 10.29 7.90 -15.02
CA ASP A 123 8.95 8.33 -14.63
C ASP A 123 8.97 9.30 -13.44
N VAL A 124 10.11 9.45 -12.75
CA VAL A 124 10.22 10.26 -11.52
C VAL A 124 9.76 11.70 -11.73
N GLY A 125 10.18 12.33 -12.84
CA GLY A 125 9.75 13.71 -13.16
C GLY A 125 8.31 13.81 -13.66
N ALA A 126 7.73 12.69 -14.10
CA ALA A 126 6.39 12.63 -14.66
C ALA A 126 5.33 12.29 -13.62
N VAL A 127 5.67 11.82 -12.43
CA VAL A 127 4.72 11.46 -11.37
C VAL A 127 4.64 12.59 -10.34
N GLY A 128 3.42 13.06 -10.06
CA GLY A 128 3.13 14.02 -9.01
C GLY A 128 3.06 13.33 -7.64
N PHE A 129 4.21 13.07 -7.02
CA PHE A 129 4.28 12.55 -5.66
C PHE A 129 3.76 13.57 -4.65
N VAL A 130 3.09 13.10 -3.60
CA VAL A 130 2.77 13.98 -2.47
C VAL A 130 4.05 14.34 -1.71
N SER A 131 4.09 15.54 -1.16
CA SER A 131 5.17 15.88 -0.22
C SER A 131 5.01 15.10 1.08
N LYS A 132 6.13 14.78 1.76
CA LYS A 132 6.09 14.13 3.08
C LYS A 132 5.22 14.88 4.08
N ALA A 133 5.23 16.22 4.02
CA ALA A 133 4.36 17.04 4.85
C ALA A 133 2.88 16.86 4.49
N GLY A 134 2.55 16.81 3.19
CA GLY A 134 1.18 16.58 2.72
C GLY A 134 0.64 15.21 3.13
N GLU A 135 1.47 14.17 3.08
CA GLU A 135 1.09 12.81 3.49
C GLU A 135 0.65 12.76 4.96
N LEU A 136 1.29 13.53 5.85
CA LEU A 136 0.91 13.65 7.27
C LEU A 136 -0.48 14.27 7.48
N PHE A 137 -0.91 15.13 6.56
CA PHE A 137 -2.24 15.75 6.58
C PHE A 137 -3.26 14.97 5.74
N GLY A 138 -2.93 13.76 5.30
CA GLY A 138 -3.81 12.90 4.51
C GLY A 138 -3.98 13.35 3.06
N ALA A 139 -3.08 14.21 2.54
CA ALA A 139 -3.05 14.50 1.12
C ALA A 139 -2.46 13.32 0.34
N THR A 140 -2.93 13.15 -0.89
CA THR A 140 -2.46 12.11 -1.80
C THR A 140 -1.94 12.75 -3.09
N GLY A 141 -1.05 12.04 -3.80
CA GLY A 141 -0.48 12.48 -5.07
C GLY A 141 -1.35 12.14 -6.27
N ASP A 142 -0.71 11.96 -7.43
CA ASP A 142 -1.34 11.43 -8.63
C ASP A 142 -2.04 10.08 -8.38
N LEU A 143 -3.15 9.84 -9.10
CA LEU A 143 -3.74 8.51 -9.21
C LEU A 143 -2.94 7.72 -10.23
N VAL A 144 -2.42 6.56 -9.83
CA VAL A 144 -1.51 5.75 -10.64
C VAL A 144 -1.99 4.30 -10.74
N ALA A 145 -1.45 3.61 -11.74
CA ALA A 145 -1.51 2.17 -11.87
C ALA A 145 -0.10 1.58 -11.80
N ALA A 146 0.02 0.47 -11.09
CA ALA A 146 1.22 -0.32 -11.00
C ALA A 146 0.91 -1.80 -11.25
N ARG A 147 1.94 -2.54 -11.66
CA ARG A 147 1.85 -3.98 -11.94
C ARG A 147 3.03 -4.70 -11.33
N SER A 148 2.80 -5.87 -10.75
CA SER A 148 3.89 -6.72 -10.29
C SER A 148 4.65 -7.32 -11.47
N ASP A 149 5.97 -7.26 -11.41
CA ASP A 149 6.85 -7.91 -12.37
C ASP A 149 6.82 -9.45 -12.22
N ALA A 150 7.65 -10.15 -13.00
CA ALA A 150 7.75 -11.61 -12.96
C ALA A 150 8.17 -12.17 -11.58
N ASP A 151 8.82 -11.35 -10.77
CA ASP A 151 9.32 -11.69 -9.44
C ASP A 151 8.45 -11.13 -8.31
N GLY A 152 7.33 -10.47 -8.64
CA GLY A 152 6.33 -10.00 -7.70
C GLY A 152 6.53 -8.57 -7.21
N LEU A 153 7.61 -7.87 -7.59
CA LEU A 153 7.80 -6.47 -7.20
C LEU A 153 6.81 -5.60 -7.96
N LEU A 154 6.05 -4.78 -7.23
CA LEU A 154 5.13 -3.83 -7.82
C LEU A 154 5.92 -2.69 -8.46
N VAL A 155 5.71 -2.43 -9.75
CA VAL A 155 6.36 -1.36 -10.51
C VAL A 155 5.30 -0.41 -11.05
N LEU A 156 5.50 0.89 -10.87
CA LEU A 156 4.61 1.93 -11.41
C LEU A 156 4.63 1.88 -12.94
N GLU A 157 3.48 1.70 -13.56
CA GLU A 157 3.35 1.60 -15.02
C GLU A 157 2.81 2.88 -15.65
N LYS A 158 1.83 3.53 -15.01
CA LYS A 158 1.08 4.63 -15.61
C LYS A 158 0.55 5.63 -14.59
N VAL A 159 0.62 6.91 -14.93
CA VAL A 159 -0.18 7.97 -14.28
C VAL A 159 -1.55 8.02 -14.94
N LEU A 160 -2.62 7.81 -14.17
CA LEU A 160 -3.99 7.80 -14.65
C LEU A 160 -4.64 9.18 -14.57
N CYS A 161 -4.48 9.86 -13.43
CA CYS A 161 -4.99 11.20 -13.19
C CYS A 161 -3.97 12.02 -12.42
N LYS A 162 -3.82 13.28 -12.82
CA LYS A 162 -2.94 14.24 -12.14
C LYS A 162 -3.61 14.79 -10.88
N GLY A 163 -2.99 14.60 -9.71
CA GLY A 163 -3.50 15.10 -8.43
C GLY A 163 -3.61 16.62 -8.40
N SER A 164 -2.74 17.31 -9.15
CA SER A 164 -2.77 18.76 -9.31
C SER A 164 -3.76 19.26 -10.37
N ALA A 165 -4.43 18.38 -11.13
CA ALA A 165 -5.33 18.81 -12.19
C ALA A 165 -6.71 19.24 -11.62
N PRO A 166 -7.31 20.33 -12.14
CA PRO A 166 -8.62 20.81 -11.66
C PRO A 166 -9.74 19.78 -11.80
N ASP A 167 -9.64 18.89 -12.78
CA ASP A 167 -10.62 17.84 -13.10
C ASP A 167 -10.28 16.49 -12.46
N PHE A 168 -9.34 16.42 -11.51
CA PHE A 168 -8.90 15.18 -10.87
C PHE A 168 -10.07 14.30 -10.40
N LYS A 169 -11.07 14.88 -9.73
CA LYS A 169 -12.24 14.12 -9.24
C LYS A 169 -13.03 13.46 -10.38
N ALA A 170 -13.23 14.17 -11.49
CA ALA A 170 -13.93 13.66 -12.65
C ALA A 170 -13.10 12.57 -13.37
N CYS A 171 -11.79 12.76 -13.46
CA CYS A 171 -10.87 11.75 -13.99
C CYS A 171 -10.87 10.49 -13.11
N ALA A 172 -10.70 10.63 -11.79
CA ALA A 172 -10.59 9.53 -10.84
C ALA A 172 -11.87 8.69 -10.76
N ALA A 173 -13.04 9.27 -11.03
CA ALA A 173 -14.32 8.54 -11.07
C ALA A 173 -14.38 7.43 -12.13
N ARG A 174 -13.46 7.42 -13.10
CA ARG A 174 -13.35 6.39 -14.14
C ARG A 174 -12.64 5.13 -13.68
N TYR A 175 -12.02 5.17 -12.49
CA TYR A 175 -11.14 4.12 -11.99
C TYR A 175 -11.61 3.63 -10.63
N VAL A 176 -11.40 2.35 -10.35
CA VAL A 176 -11.62 1.76 -9.03
C VAL A 176 -10.26 1.54 -8.38
N ARG A 177 -10.06 2.10 -7.19
CA ARG A 177 -8.85 1.87 -6.41
C ARG A 177 -8.92 0.49 -5.76
N GLY A 178 -7.80 -0.23 -5.75
CA GLY A 178 -7.73 -1.58 -5.19
C GLY A 178 -6.64 -2.44 -5.82
N HIS A 179 -6.68 -3.73 -5.50
CA HIS A 179 -5.82 -4.75 -6.11
C HIS A 179 -6.66 -5.55 -7.10
N PHE A 180 -6.06 -5.94 -8.22
CA PHE A 180 -6.73 -6.75 -9.23
C PHE A 180 -5.79 -7.84 -9.74
N ASP A 181 -6.35 -8.96 -10.15
CA ASP A 181 -5.60 -10.00 -10.84
C ASP A 181 -5.17 -9.52 -12.24
N PRO A 182 -4.31 -10.27 -12.96
CA PRO A 182 -3.88 -9.90 -14.31
C PRO A 182 -5.02 -9.77 -15.33
N ALA A 183 -6.18 -10.39 -15.06
CA ALA A 183 -7.38 -10.33 -15.88
C ALA A 183 -8.32 -9.17 -15.49
N GLY A 184 -7.96 -8.40 -14.46
CA GLY A 184 -8.70 -7.22 -14.00
C GLY A 184 -9.82 -7.51 -13.00
N ALA A 185 -9.90 -8.70 -12.42
CA ALA A 185 -10.85 -8.99 -11.34
C ALA A 185 -10.30 -8.55 -9.98
N GLU A 186 -11.13 -7.89 -9.17
CA GLU A 186 -10.69 -7.35 -7.88
C GLU A 186 -10.29 -8.47 -6.90
N LEU A 187 -9.18 -8.22 -6.20
CA LEU A 187 -8.64 -9.04 -5.15
C LEU A 187 -8.87 -8.39 -3.78
N ASP A 188 -8.97 -9.20 -2.73
CA ASP A 188 -9.05 -8.74 -1.36
C ASP A 188 -7.67 -8.32 -0.80
N GLY A 189 -7.62 -7.99 0.50
CA GLY A 189 -6.37 -7.62 1.17
C GLY A 189 -5.31 -8.72 1.21
N ASN A 190 -5.72 -9.99 1.03
CA ASN A 190 -4.89 -11.20 1.02
C ASN A 190 -4.60 -11.69 -0.41
N LEU A 191 -4.89 -10.86 -1.42
CA LEU A 191 -4.71 -11.17 -2.85
C LEU A 191 -5.52 -12.39 -3.32
N GLN A 192 -6.66 -12.65 -2.69
CA GLN A 192 -7.61 -13.67 -3.12
C GLN A 192 -8.76 -13.03 -3.91
N PRO A 193 -9.40 -13.76 -4.84
CA PRO A 193 -10.56 -13.24 -5.57
C PRO A 193 -11.63 -12.72 -4.61
N LYS A 194 -12.00 -11.45 -4.77
CA LYS A 194 -13.01 -10.81 -3.91
C LYS A 194 -14.41 -11.13 -4.44
N ARG A 195 -15.24 -11.75 -3.59
CA ARG A 195 -16.63 -12.05 -3.94
C ARG A 195 -17.40 -10.76 -4.22
N GLY A 196 -18.02 -10.67 -5.40
CA GLY A 196 -18.73 -9.47 -5.84
C GLY A 196 -17.79 -8.27 -6.08
N GLY A 197 -16.50 -8.52 -6.28
CA GLY A 197 -15.50 -7.48 -6.53
C GLY A 197 -15.73 -6.77 -7.86
N HIS A 198 -15.12 -5.58 -7.96
CA HIS A 198 -15.09 -4.79 -9.18
C HIS A 198 -14.28 -5.47 -10.29
N ARG A 199 -14.48 -4.98 -11.52
CA ARG A 199 -13.65 -5.35 -12.66
C ARG A 199 -13.08 -4.10 -13.31
N ILE A 200 -11.85 -4.22 -13.80
CA ILE A 200 -11.20 -3.22 -14.62
C ILE A 200 -10.76 -3.83 -15.94
N ASP A 201 -10.57 -3.00 -16.96
CA ASP A 201 -9.83 -3.39 -18.16
C ASP A 201 -8.32 -3.36 -17.86
N PRO A 202 -7.59 -4.48 -17.91
CA PRO A 202 -6.15 -4.52 -17.59
C PRO A 202 -5.26 -3.64 -18.48
N ALA A 203 -5.74 -3.24 -19.67
CA ALA A 203 -4.98 -2.40 -20.58
C ALA A 203 -5.12 -0.90 -20.28
N SER A 204 -6.32 -0.47 -19.91
CA SER A 204 -6.62 0.94 -19.61
C SER A 204 -6.73 1.27 -18.12
N TYR A 205 -6.84 0.25 -17.27
CA TYR A 205 -7.19 0.29 -15.84
C TYR A 205 -8.59 0.87 -15.55
N ALA A 206 -9.35 1.22 -16.58
CA ALA A 206 -10.67 1.81 -16.41
C ALA A 206 -11.64 0.80 -15.80
N SER A 207 -12.52 1.30 -14.92
CA SER A 207 -13.60 0.52 -14.34
C SER A 207 -14.53 -0.02 -15.42
N LEU A 208 -14.83 -1.31 -15.36
CA LEU A 208 -15.86 -1.94 -16.18
C LEU A 208 -17.19 -1.90 -15.43
N PRO A 209 -18.32 -1.75 -16.14
CA PRO A 209 -19.63 -1.93 -15.54
C PRO A 209 -19.68 -3.27 -14.81
N GLN A 210 -20.16 -3.29 -13.57
CA GLN A 210 -20.46 -4.55 -12.91
C GLN A 210 -21.56 -5.22 -13.74
N GLY A 211 -21.18 -6.22 -14.54
CA GLY A 211 -22.14 -7.05 -15.25
C GLY A 211 -23.04 -7.69 -14.21
N GLY A 212 -24.31 -7.31 -14.21
CA GLY A 212 -25.31 -7.91 -13.35
C GLY A 212 -25.30 -9.41 -13.60
N ALA A 213 -24.94 -10.19 -12.58
CA ALA A 213 -25.27 -11.60 -12.55
C ALA A 213 -26.80 -11.69 -12.53
N GLN A 214 -27.39 -12.16 -13.63
CA GLN A 214 -28.63 -12.93 -13.59
C GLN A 214 -28.29 -14.34 -13.12
#